data_AF-H1V0L4-F1
#
_entry.id   AF-H1V0L4-F1
#
_cell.length_a   1.000
_cell.length_b   1.000
_cell.length_c   1.000
_cell.angle_alpha   90.00
_cell.angle_beta   90.00
_cell.angle_gamma   90.00
#
_symmetry.space_group_name_H-M   'P 1'
#
loop_
_entity.id
_entity.type
_entity.pdbx_description
1 polymer ?
#
loop_
_entity_poly.entity_id
_entity_poly.type
_entity_poly.pdbx_seq_one_letter_code
_entity_poly.pdbx_strand_id
1 'polypeptide(L)'
;MNVYGTRCLGPKGLARDCLGRMRYEYTEKAIYNQLVYYASLWNVDKAKAKASAESGNDISREDRDKILALAEHNRARFDTVKGVVDKYLDKCGRQWVAMDTLFAKLGFNKLIAAATA
;
A
#
# COMPACT_ATOMS: atom_id res chain seq x y z
N MET A 1 0.93 16.43 -21.71
CA MET A 1 1.11 17.27 -20.50
C MET A 1 1.46 18.68 -20.97
N ASN A 2 0.83 19.73 -20.45
CA ASN A 2 1.31 21.11 -20.67
C ASN A 2 2.58 21.35 -19.83
N VAL A 3 3.39 22.35 -20.18
CA VAL A 3 4.54 22.82 -19.36
C VAL A 3 4.08 23.14 -17.94
N TYR A 4 2.90 23.74 -17.79
CA TYR A 4 2.19 23.85 -16.52
C TYR A 4 1.40 22.57 -16.23
N GLY A 5 2.06 21.55 -15.69
CA GLY A 5 1.52 20.18 -15.55
C GLY A 5 0.21 20.05 -14.77
N THR A 6 -0.14 21.04 -13.93
CA THR A 6 -1.38 21.06 -13.15
C THR A 6 -2.51 21.86 -13.81
N ARG A 7 -2.26 22.58 -14.92
CA ARG A 7 -3.24 23.45 -15.56
C ARG A 7 -4.08 22.67 -16.58
N CYS A 8 -5.41 22.74 -16.44
CA CYS A 8 -6.35 22.18 -17.41
C CYS A 8 -6.16 22.78 -18.82
N LEU A 9 -6.25 21.91 -19.84
CA LEU A 9 -6.10 22.29 -21.25
C LEU A 9 -7.38 22.90 -21.86
N GLY A 10 -8.54 22.67 -21.25
CA GLY A 10 -9.84 23.11 -21.76
C GLY A 10 -10.26 22.39 -23.05
N PRO A 11 -11.49 22.65 -23.55
CA PRO A 11 -12.07 21.94 -24.69
C PRO A 11 -11.32 22.17 -26.01
N LYS A 12 -10.61 23.31 -26.13
CA LYS A 12 -9.80 23.65 -27.31
C LYS A 12 -8.33 23.22 -27.20
N GLY A 13 -7.91 22.62 -26.08
CA GLY A 13 -6.52 22.18 -25.88
C GLY A 13 -5.49 23.30 -25.63
N LEU A 14 -5.92 24.56 -25.55
CA LEU A 14 -5.04 25.75 -25.50
C LEU A 14 -4.70 26.21 -24.07
N ALA A 15 -5.21 25.53 -23.04
CA ALA A 15 -5.12 25.93 -21.63
C ALA A 15 -5.64 27.35 -21.33
N ARG A 16 -6.55 27.87 -22.17
CA ARG A 16 -7.29 29.11 -21.97
C ARG A 16 -8.69 28.79 -21.46
N ASP A 17 -9.22 29.62 -20.59
CA ASP A 17 -10.59 29.58 -20.06
C ASP A 17 -10.98 28.33 -19.23
N CYS A 18 -10.04 27.42 -18.94
CA CYS A 18 -10.25 26.32 -17.99
C CYS A 18 -9.47 26.56 -16.68
N LEU A 19 -10.19 26.66 -15.56
CA LEU A 19 -9.62 26.84 -14.21
C LEU A 19 -9.43 25.53 -13.44
N GLY A 20 -9.75 24.39 -14.07
CA GLY A 20 -9.58 23.06 -13.47
C GLY A 20 -8.11 22.72 -13.19
N ARG A 21 -7.88 21.91 -12.15
CA ARG A 21 -6.57 21.33 -11.85
C ARG A 21 -6.48 19.91 -12.40
N MET A 22 -5.51 19.67 -13.28
CA MET A 22 -5.19 18.35 -13.77
C MET A 22 -4.55 17.51 -12.66
N ARG A 23 -4.94 16.25 -12.59
CA ARG A 23 -4.32 15.22 -11.74
C ARG A 23 -4.09 13.98 -12.61
N TYR A 24 -3.17 13.13 -12.19
CA TYR A 24 -3.08 11.79 -12.79
C TYR A 24 -4.38 11.04 -12.56
N GLU A 25 -4.92 10.47 -13.62
CA GLU A 25 -6.11 9.61 -13.56
C GLU A 25 -5.87 8.43 -12.62
N TYR A 26 -4.72 7.77 -12.78
CA TYR A 26 -4.24 6.77 -11.84
C TYR A 26 -3.20 7.37 -10.91
N THR A 27 -3.64 7.66 -9.68
CA THR A 27 -2.78 8.28 -8.67
C THR A 27 -1.78 7.27 -8.11
N GLU A 28 -0.65 7.77 -7.61
CA GLU A 28 0.32 6.95 -6.87
C GLU A 28 -0.31 6.22 -5.67
N LYS A 29 -1.31 6.83 -5.02
CA LYS A 29 -2.06 6.19 -3.93
C LYS A 29 -2.88 5.00 -4.45
N ALA A 30 -3.50 5.13 -5.62
CA ALA A 30 -4.26 4.05 -6.24
C ALA A 30 -3.35 2.86 -6.58
N ILE A 31 -2.18 3.12 -7.19
CA ILE A 31 -1.16 2.10 -7.47
C ILE A 31 -0.72 1.41 -6.16
N TYR A 32 -0.37 2.19 -5.15
CA TYR A 32 0.08 1.65 -3.86
C TYR A 32 -0.99 0.76 -3.22
N ASN A 33 -2.23 1.22 -3.16
CA ASN A 33 -3.35 0.43 -2.63
C ASN A 33 -3.56 -0.86 -3.41
N GLN A 34 -3.40 -0.83 -4.74
CA GLN A 34 -3.51 -2.01 -5.58
C GLN A 34 -2.41 -3.04 -5.30
N LEU A 35 -1.17 -2.59 -5.13
CA LEU A 35 -0.04 -3.46 -4.80
C LEU A 35 -0.19 -4.06 -3.39
N VAL A 36 -0.62 -3.26 -2.41
CA VAL A 36 -0.91 -3.76 -1.05
C VAL A 36 -2.06 -4.77 -1.07
N TYR A 37 -3.08 -4.56 -1.90
CA TYR A 37 -4.14 -5.54 -2.12
C TYR A 37 -3.55 -6.85 -2.66
N TYR A 38 -2.74 -6.81 -3.72
CA TYR A 38 -2.07 -8.00 -4.26
C TYR A 38 -1.18 -8.71 -3.24
N ALA A 39 -0.36 -7.98 -2.48
CA ALA A 39 0.46 -8.57 -1.42
C ALA A 39 -0.40 -9.27 -0.36
N SER A 40 -1.61 -8.75 -0.10
CA SER A 40 -2.54 -9.34 0.86
C SER A 40 -3.21 -10.64 0.40
N LEU A 41 -3.32 -10.87 -0.91
CA LEU A 41 -3.88 -12.11 -1.47
C LEU A 41 -2.96 -13.31 -1.25
N TRP A 42 -1.65 -13.08 -1.29
CA TRP A 42 -0.62 -14.12 -1.19
C TRP A 42 -0.07 -14.29 0.23
N ASN A 43 -0.62 -13.59 1.22
CA ASN A 43 -0.14 -13.65 2.60
C ASN A 43 -0.82 -14.80 3.37
N VAL A 44 -0.11 -15.92 3.49
CA VAL A 44 -0.54 -17.13 4.21
C VAL A 44 -0.93 -16.82 5.65
N ASP A 45 -0.11 -16.09 6.38
CA ASP A 45 -0.33 -15.83 7.80
C ASP A 45 -1.58 -14.96 8.01
N LYS A 46 -1.81 -13.99 7.12
CA LYS A 46 -3.03 -13.17 7.11
C LYS A 46 -4.27 -14.00 6.77
N ALA A 47 -4.16 -14.96 5.84
CA ALA A 47 -5.26 -15.85 5.49
C ALA A 47 -5.64 -16.78 6.65
N LYS A 48 -4.63 -17.35 7.33
CA LYS A 48 -4.82 -18.18 8.53
C LYS A 48 -5.46 -17.39 9.67
N ALA A 49 -4.94 -16.21 9.97
CA ALA A 49 -5.50 -15.35 11.01
C ALA A 49 -6.98 -15.02 10.75
N LYS A 50 -7.35 -14.76 9.49
CA LYS A 50 -8.75 -14.52 9.10
C LYS A 50 -9.64 -15.77 9.20
N ALA A 51 -9.10 -16.95 8.92
CA ALA A 51 -9.86 -18.21 9.04
C ALA A 51 -10.05 -18.63 10.51
N SER A 52 -9.08 -18.30 11.38
CA SER A 52 -9.11 -18.57 12.82
C SER A 52 -9.88 -17.52 13.61
N ALA A 53 -10.01 -16.29 13.11
CA ALA A 53 -10.79 -15.26 13.77
C ALA A 53 -12.28 -15.63 13.76
N GLU A 54 -12.91 -15.67 14.94
CA GLU A 54 -14.36 -15.84 15.10
C GLU A 54 -15.18 -14.64 14.58
N SER A 55 -14.50 -13.60 14.10
CA SER A 55 -15.10 -12.36 13.65
C SER A 55 -15.78 -12.49 12.28
N GLY A 56 -17.06 -12.86 12.28
CA GLY A 56 -18.06 -12.34 11.35
C GLY A 56 -18.22 -13.02 9.99
N ASN A 57 -17.43 -14.04 9.66
CA ASN A 57 -17.70 -14.88 8.50
C ASN A 57 -18.16 -16.25 9.00
N ASP A 58 -19.35 -16.70 8.58
CA ASP A 58 -19.83 -18.08 8.73
C ASP A 58 -18.95 -19.04 7.91
N ILE A 59 -17.68 -19.20 8.31
CA ILE A 59 -16.77 -20.17 7.73
C ILE A 59 -17.00 -21.48 8.49
N SER A 60 -17.49 -22.49 7.78
CA SER A 60 -17.62 -23.85 8.32
C SER A 60 -16.27 -24.33 8.88
N ARG A 61 -16.31 -25.15 9.93
CA ARG A 61 -15.12 -25.80 10.49
C ARG A 61 -14.32 -26.54 9.42
N GLU A 62 -15.00 -27.22 8.50
CA GLU A 62 -14.37 -27.94 7.40
C GLU A 62 -13.60 -27.02 6.46
N ASP A 63 -14.14 -25.84 6.16
CA ASP A 63 -13.50 -24.89 5.26
C ASP A 63 -12.32 -24.19 5.93
N ARG A 64 -12.40 -23.97 7.25
CA ARG A 64 -11.25 -23.52 8.04
C ARG A 64 -10.10 -24.51 7.94
N ASP A 65 -10.36 -25.79 8.16
CA ASP A 65 -9.31 -26.84 8.12
C ASP A 65 -8.72 -26.98 6.71
N LYS A 66 -9.56 -26.91 5.66
CA LYS A 66 -9.11 -26.86 4.26
C LYS A 66 -8.21 -25.65 4.00
N ILE A 67 -8.58 -24.45 4.47
CA ILE A 67 -7.77 -23.24 4.29
C ILE A 67 -6.42 -23.40 5.00
N LEU A 68 -6.40 -23.91 6.23
CA LEU A 68 -5.16 -24.11 6.98
C LEU A 68 -4.21 -25.10 6.27
N ALA A 69 -4.75 -26.21 5.76
CA ALA A 69 -3.98 -27.21 5.03
C ALA A 69 -3.46 -26.70 3.68
N LEU A 70 -4.33 -26.10 2.86
CA LEU A 70 -3.98 -25.62 1.52
C LEU A 70 -3.05 -24.41 1.56
N ALA A 71 -3.17 -23.54 2.57
CA ALA A 71 -2.31 -22.39 2.71
C ALA A 71 -0.87 -22.79 3.04
N GLU A 72 -0.66 -23.81 3.89
CA GLU A 72 0.69 -24.33 4.16
C GLU A 72 1.26 -25.13 3.00
N HIS A 73 0.45 -25.98 2.37
CA HIS A 73 0.90 -26.74 1.21
C HIS A 73 1.41 -25.83 0.07
N ASN A 74 0.78 -24.66 -0.11
CA ASN A 74 1.15 -23.71 -1.17
C ASN A 74 2.05 -22.57 -0.70
N ARG A 75 2.58 -22.61 0.55
CA ARG A 75 3.32 -21.50 1.14
C ARG A 75 4.47 -21.00 0.26
N ALA A 76 5.32 -21.91 -0.22
CA ALA A 76 6.44 -21.56 -1.10
C ALA A 76 6.01 -20.87 -2.41
N ARG A 77 4.87 -21.30 -2.99
CA ARG A 77 4.34 -20.70 -4.23
C ARG A 77 3.81 -19.29 -3.98
N PHE A 78 3.08 -19.10 -2.88
CA PHE A 78 2.57 -17.80 -2.49
C PHE A 78 3.68 -16.83 -2.11
N ASP A 79 4.70 -17.28 -1.37
CA ASP A 79 5.86 -16.46 -1.02
C ASP A 79 6.65 -16.01 -2.28
N THR A 80 6.74 -16.86 -3.30
CA THR A 80 7.37 -16.50 -4.57
C THR A 80 6.66 -15.33 -5.25
N VAL A 81 5.33 -15.40 -5.38
CA VAL A 81 4.53 -14.34 -6.01
C VAL A 81 4.51 -13.08 -5.15
N LYS A 82 4.37 -13.24 -3.84
CA LYS A 82 4.45 -12.14 -2.88
C LYS A 82 5.78 -11.41 -2.99
N GLY A 83 6.90 -12.13 -3.10
CA GLY A 83 8.24 -11.54 -3.28
C GLY A 83 8.38 -10.70 -4.56
N VAL A 84 7.61 -10.98 -5.61
CA VAL A 84 7.55 -10.10 -6.80
C VAL A 84 6.83 -8.80 -6.48
N VAL A 85 5.67 -8.88 -5.82
CA VAL A 85 4.90 -7.70 -5.42
C VAL A 85 5.68 -6.83 -4.43
N ASP A 86 6.35 -7.45 -3.45
CA ASP A 86 7.16 -6.77 -2.45
C ASP A 86 8.30 -5.96 -3.12
N LYS A 87 8.94 -6.49 -4.17
CA LYS A 87 9.95 -5.73 -4.95
C LYS A 87 9.39 -4.48 -5.65
N TYR A 88 8.11 -4.49 -6.03
CA TYR A 88 7.46 -3.30 -6.59
C TYR A 88 7.03 -2.32 -5.50
N LEU A 89 6.59 -2.84 -4.35
CA LEU A 89 6.28 -2.05 -3.17
C LEU A 89 7.53 -1.32 -2.64
N ASP A 90 8.69 -1.98 -2.59
CA ASP A 90 9.95 -1.37 -2.12
C ASP A 90 10.36 -0.14 -2.94
N LYS A 91 10.04 -0.13 -4.23
CA LYS A 91 10.24 1.03 -5.13
C LYS A 91 9.19 2.12 -4.96
N CYS A 92 8.05 1.80 -4.34
CA CYS A 92 6.99 2.76 -4.10
C CYS A 92 7.33 3.62 -2.87
N GLY A 93 7.66 4.89 -3.10
CA GLY A 93 8.02 5.83 -2.02
C GLY A 93 6.93 6.05 -0.95
N ARG A 94 5.69 5.57 -1.18
CA ARG A 94 4.59 5.62 -0.19
C ARG A 94 4.68 4.56 0.90
N GLN A 95 5.48 3.51 0.72
CA GLN A 95 5.73 2.50 1.76
C GLN A 95 6.63 3.04 2.87
N TRP A 96 7.48 4.02 2.55
CA TRP A 96 8.50 4.52 3.45
C TRP A 96 8.07 5.85 4.06
N VAL A 97 8.25 5.97 5.37
CA VAL A 97 8.05 7.22 6.10
C VAL A 97 9.35 7.54 6.81
N ALA A 98 10.02 8.62 6.37
CA ALA A 98 11.18 9.15 7.07
C ALA A 98 10.72 9.86 8.35
N MET A 99 10.72 9.13 9.48
CA MET A 99 10.22 9.64 10.75
C MET A 99 10.97 10.89 11.22
N ASP A 100 12.30 10.95 10.99
CA ASP A 100 13.12 12.09 11.38
C ASP A 100 12.68 13.38 10.71
N THR A 101 12.32 13.33 9.42
CA THR A 101 11.88 14.52 8.66
C THR A 101 10.47 14.94 9.05
N LEU A 102 9.62 13.97 9.37
CA LEU A 102 8.23 14.20 9.79
C LEU A 102 8.16 14.88 11.16
N PHE A 103 9.01 14.46 12.11
CA PHE A 103 9.01 14.96 13.49
C PHE A 103 10.07 16.02 13.79
N ALA A 104 10.98 16.33 12.84
CA ALA A 104 11.99 17.39 13.01
C ALA A 104 11.41 18.73 13.46
N LYS A 105 10.24 19.11 12.92
CA LYS A 105 9.58 20.39 13.25
C LYS A 105 8.84 20.38 14.59
N LEU A 106 8.62 19.19 15.17
CA LEU A 106 7.94 19.02 16.46
C LEU A 106 8.92 18.95 17.64
N GLY A 107 10.23 19.03 17.38
CA GLY A 107 11.25 19.18 18.43
C GLY A 107 11.63 17.89 19.18
N PHE A 108 11.04 16.74 18.87
CA PHE A 108 11.36 15.46 19.51
C PHE A 108 12.81 15.02 19.33
N ASN A 109 13.46 15.44 18.24
CA ASN A 109 14.88 15.16 17.99
C ASN A 109 15.79 15.79 19.07
N LYS A 110 15.37 16.89 19.71
CA LYS A 110 16.12 17.50 20.83
C LYS A 110 15.99 16.71 22.13
N LEU A 111 14.85 16.06 22.36
CA LEU A 111 14.62 15.25 23.56
C LEU A 111 15.40 13.94 23.53
N ILE A 112 15.50 13.31 22.36
CA ILE A 112 16.29 12.07 22.17
C ILE A 112 17.78 12.35 22.33
N ALA A 113 18.28 13.47 21.80
CA ALA A 113 19.67 13.89 21.96
C ALA A 113 20.03 14.26 23.41
N ALA A 114 19.08 14.79 24.18
CA ALA A 114 19.27 15.13 25.59
C ALA A 114 19.18 13.93 26.55
N ALA A 115 18.46 12.87 26.17
CA ALA A 115 18.30 11.65 26.98
C ALA A 115 19.45 10.63 26.78
N THR A 116 20.32 10.86 25.80
CA THR A 116 21.47 10.00 25.46
C THR A 116 22.81 10.60 25.88
N ALA A 117 22.79 11.73 26.58
CA ALA A 117 23.91 12.35 27.28
C ALA A 117 23.78 12.12 28.79
#